data_AF-A0A940QLE4-F1
#
_entry.id   AF-A0A940QLE4-F1
#
_cell.length_a   1.000
_cell.length_b   1.000
_cell.length_c   1.000
_cell.angle_alpha   90.00
_cell.angle_beta   90.00
_cell.angle_gamma   90.00
#
_symmetry.space_group_name_H-M   'P 1'
#
loop_
_entity.id
_entity.type
_entity.pdbx_description
1 polymer ?
#
loop_
_entity_poly.entity_id
_entity_poly.type
_entity_poly.pdbx_seq_one_letter_code
_entity_poly.pdbx_strand_id
1 'polypeptide(L)'
;MAKLARQTAVEALLQINEEGGYSNVVFHNLVTRNGLSPQDTALCSVLVYGALERRLTLDHVIGAYSKTPVRKLTPAVREILRISLYQLLYLEHIPDSAAVNEAVKLTRLMKAASASGFVNGVLRSFLRDGKQIPKVKQAGLAQQWQVDYSCPAVLIERLLKSCSKEQVQSLLEHSLGRPTLFARVNTTKITVEDLLKRLADEGVQAEKEDLEDCIRLSNTASLEKLASFQEGLFHIQDKSSQLCAKLVGAQPGMRVLDVCSAPGSKSFTISEYMNNEGQVLSCDIYPEKIKKIRDGAERLGLSIIEAKENDALEYQPELGQFDRVLCDVPCSGLGIIGRKPEIKYKDPKEFDGLPPIQMDILETSCQYVKVGGILTYSTCTVLPEENQKIVTDFLRRHKDFEAYEQA
;
A
#
# COMPACT_ATOMS: atom_id res chain seq x y z
N MET A 1 16.79 25.66 -0.66
CA MET A 1 15.48 25.16 -0.20
C MET A 1 15.43 23.63 -0.20
N ALA A 2 15.73 22.94 -1.32
CA ALA A 2 15.76 21.46 -1.42
C ALA A 2 16.75 20.66 -0.52
N LYS A 3 17.47 21.31 0.41
CA LYS A 3 18.39 20.64 1.35
C LYS A 3 17.61 19.95 2.46
N LEU A 4 16.59 20.62 3.01
CA LEU A 4 15.77 20.08 4.09
C LEU A 4 14.99 18.86 3.62
N ALA A 5 14.42 18.89 2.42
CA ALA A 5 13.76 17.75 1.79
C ALA A 5 14.65 16.49 1.75
N ARG A 6 15.91 16.63 1.29
CA ARG A 6 16.85 15.50 1.20
C ARG A 6 17.28 14.99 2.57
N GLN A 7 17.49 15.89 3.52
CA GLN A 7 17.82 15.52 4.90
C GLN A 7 16.68 14.72 5.53
N THR A 8 15.46 15.24 5.44
CA THR A 8 14.25 14.57 5.96
C THR A 8 14.01 13.23 5.27
N ALA A 9 14.32 13.11 3.98
CA ALA A 9 14.23 11.84 3.27
C ALA A 9 15.20 10.78 3.84
N VAL A 10 16.45 11.17 4.13
CA VAL A 10 17.42 10.24 4.77
C VAL A 10 16.97 9.86 6.18
N GLU A 11 16.50 10.81 6.97
CA GLU A 11 15.96 10.56 8.32
C GLU A 11 14.78 9.56 8.27
N ALA A 12 13.86 9.76 7.33
CA ALA A 12 12.72 8.86 7.14
C ALA A 12 13.17 7.45 6.74
N LEU A 13 14.10 7.31 5.78
CA LEU A 13 14.60 6.01 5.35
C LEU A 13 15.36 5.28 6.44
N LEU A 14 16.08 5.98 7.31
CA LEU A 14 16.74 5.40 8.47
C LEU A 14 15.71 4.83 9.45
N GLN A 15 14.68 5.61 9.79
CA GLN A 15 13.63 5.16 10.70
C GLN A 15 12.82 4.00 10.12
N ILE A 16 12.52 4.02 8.81
CA ILE A 16 11.78 2.94 8.14
C ILE A 16 12.61 1.66 8.08
N ASN A 17 13.87 1.74 7.63
CA ASN A 17 14.68 0.54 7.37
C ASN A 17 15.34 -0.04 8.63
N GLU A 18 15.64 0.78 9.64
CA GLU A 18 16.36 0.32 10.85
C GLU A 18 15.43 0.15 12.05
N GLU A 19 14.34 0.93 12.17
CA GLU A 19 13.42 0.89 13.32
C GLU A 19 12.07 0.22 12.99
N GLY A 20 11.82 -0.13 11.72
CA GLY A 20 10.61 -0.85 11.30
C GLY A 20 9.34 0.00 11.27
N GLY A 21 9.45 1.33 11.24
CA GLY A 21 8.30 2.23 11.19
C GLY A 21 7.55 2.18 9.85
N TYR A 22 6.21 2.28 9.89
CA TYR A 22 5.38 2.37 8.69
C TYR A 22 5.70 3.63 7.87
N SER A 23 5.97 3.44 6.58
CA SER A 23 6.51 4.48 5.69
C SER A 23 5.68 5.78 5.69
N ASN A 24 4.36 5.66 5.60
CA ASN A 24 3.42 6.78 5.62
C ASN A 24 3.40 7.53 6.97
N VAL A 25 3.45 6.80 8.09
CA VAL A 25 3.43 7.38 9.44
C VAL A 25 4.73 8.13 9.70
N VAL A 26 5.87 7.50 9.42
CA VAL A 26 7.19 8.09 9.56
C VAL A 26 7.31 9.35 8.70
N PHE A 27 6.90 9.27 7.42
CA PHE A 27 6.95 10.40 6.50
C PHE A 27 6.13 11.59 7.01
N HIS A 28 4.86 11.38 7.36
CA HIS A 28 3.98 12.45 7.84
C HIS A 28 4.51 13.12 9.12
N ASN A 29 4.98 12.31 10.07
CA ASN A 29 5.54 12.81 11.32
C ASN A 29 6.78 13.67 11.09
N LEU A 30 7.69 13.24 10.22
CA LEU A 30 8.92 13.98 9.92
C LEU A 30 8.67 15.24 9.09
N VAL A 31 7.76 15.20 8.10
CA VAL A 31 7.34 16.37 7.33
C VAL A 31 6.81 17.46 8.26
N THR A 32 5.93 17.08 9.20
CA THR A 32 5.33 18.00 10.17
C THR A 32 6.38 18.53 11.15
N ARG A 33 7.17 17.62 11.75
CA ARG A 33 8.21 17.96 12.73
C ARG A 33 9.27 18.90 12.17
N ASN A 34 9.68 18.69 10.92
CA ASN A 34 10.72 19.48 10.27
C ASN A 34 10.15 20.72 9.55
N GLY A 35 8.82 20.89 9.51
CA GLY A 35 8.17 22.08 8.94
C GLY A 35 8.42 22.26 7.44
N LEU A 36 8.32 21.18 6.66
CA LEU A 36 8.63 21.24 5.22
C LEU A 36 7.59 22.09 4.48
N SER A 37 8.08 22.92 3.55
CA SER A 37 7.24 23.61 2.57
C SER A 37 6.50 22.61 1.68
N PRO A 38 5.41 22.99 0.99
CA PRO A 38 4.74 22.09 0.04
C PRO A 38 5.68 21.55 -1.06
N GLN A 39 6.59 22.39 -1.56
CA GLN A 39 7.58 21.99 -2.56
C GLN A 39 8.62 21.01 -1.99
N ASP A 40 9.11 21.26 -0.78
CA ASP A 40 10.06 20.35 -0.13
C ASP A 40 9.41 19.03 0.27
N THR A 41 8.13 19.06 0.68
CA THR A 41 7.33 17.86 0.97
C THR A 41 7.17 17.00 -0.28
N ALA A 42 6.87 17.59 -1.44
CA ALA A 42 6.77 16.88 -2.70
C ALA A 42 8.10 16.21 -3.09
N LEU A 43 9.22 16.93 -3.01
CA LEU A 43 10.54 16.36 -3.27
C LEU A 43 10.90 15.26 -2.25
N CYS A 44 10.67 15.50 -0.96
CA CYS A 44 10.94 14.51 0.09
C CYS A 44 10.15 13.22 -0.14
N SER A 45 8.87 13.33 -0.51
CA SER A 45 8.00 12.19 -0.83
C SER A 45 8.57 11.36 -1.97
N VAL A 46 8.92 12.03 -3.09
CA VAL A 46 9.54 11.38 -4.25
C VAL A 46 10.83 10.65 -3.89
N LEU A 47 11.69 11.25 -3.05
CA LEU A 47 12.95 10.63 -2.63
C LEU A 47 12.75 9.42 -1.71
N VAL A 48 11.86 9.53 -0.71
CA VAL A 48 11.60 8.44 0.24
C VAL A 48 10.97 7.26 -0.47
N TYR A 49 9.83 7.47 -1.14
CA TYR A 49 9.10 6.39 -1.79
C TYR A 49 9.87 5.83 -2.99
N GLY A 50 10.57 6.68 -3.74
CA GLY A 50 11.43 6.24 -4.84
C GLY A 50 12.61 5.38 -4.40
N ALA A 51 13.28 5.75 -3.30
CA ALA A 51 14.38 4.95 -2.75
C ALA A 51 13.89 3.63 -2.14
N LEU A 52 12.70 3.61 -1.52
CA LEU A 52 12.06 2.37 -1.07
C LEU A 52 11.71 1.49 -2.26
N GLU A 53 10.99 2.01 -3.25
CA GLU A 53 10.58 1.27 -4.46
C GLU A 53 11.78 0.62 -5.16
N ARG A 54 12.88 1.36 -5.33
CA ARG A 54 14.06 0.96 -6.11
C ARG A 54 15.24 0.46 -5.26
N ARG A 55 15.01 0.09 -4.00
CA ARG A 55 16.06 -0.25 -3.04
C ARG A 55 17.10 -1.24 -3.57
N LEU A 56 16.67 -2.36 -4.17
CA LEU A 56 17.59 -3.40 -4.65
C LEU A 56 18.28 -2.99 -5.96
N THR A 57 17.60 -2.25 -6.83
CA THR A 57 18.22 -1.64 -8.01
C THR A 57 19.34 -0.69 -7.59
N LEU A 58 19.07 0.19 -6.62
CA LEU A 58 20.02 1.17 -6.10
C LEU A 58 21.18 0.47 -5.38
N ASP A 59 20.92 -0.56 -4.59
CA ASP A 59 21.96 -1.36 -3.93
C ASP A 59 22.86 -2.06 -4.95
N HIS A 60 22.30 -2.59 -6.04
CA HIS A 60 23.08 -3.17 -7.13
C HIS A 60 24.01 -2.14 -7.77
N VAL A 61 23.51 -0.91 -8.02
CA VAL A 61 24.33 0.20 -8.53
C VAL A 61 25.44 0.56 -7.53
N ILE A 62 25.13 0.71 -6.23
CA ILE A 62 26.14 1.01 -5.20
C ILE A 62 27.21 -0.09 -5.20
N GLY A 63 26.80 -1.36 -5.25
CA GLY A 63 27.70 -2.51 -5.23
C GLY A 63 28.67 -2.56 -6.41
N ALA A 64 28.30 -2.03 -7.57
CA ALA A 64 29.16 -1.97 -8.74
C ALA A 64 30.29 -0.92 -8.64
N TYR A 65 30.07 0.16 -7.88
CA TYR A 65 31.02 1.28 -7.74
C TYR A 65 31.64 1.39 -6.33
N SER A 66 31.29 0.49 -5.41
CA SER A 66 31.82 0.44 -4.05
C SER A 66 32.63 -0.83 -3.81
N LYS A 67 33.86 -0.68 -3.30
CA LYS A 67 34.65 -1.81 -2.79
C LYS A 67 34.09 -2.39 -1.49
N THR A 68 33.33 -1.58 -0.74
CA THR A 68 32.67 -2.00 0.50
C THR A 68 31.28 -2.53 0.15
N PRO A 69 30.93 -3.79 0.52
CA PRO A 69 29.59 -4.32 0.30
C PRO A 69 28.52 -3.42 0.92
N VAL A 70 27.38 -3.24 0.24
CA VAL A 70 26.31 -2.30 0.66
C VAL A 70 25.84 -2.53 2.10
N ARG A 71 25.67 -3.81 2.49
CA ARG A 71 25.29 -4.20 3.86
C ARG A 71 26.30 -3.80 4.94
N LYS A 72 27.56 -3.54 4.57
CA LYS A 72 28.63 -3.11 5.49
C LYS A 72 28.79 -1.59 5.55
N LEU A 73 28.09 -0.84 4.68
CA LEU A 73 28.03 0.62 4.79
C LEU A 73 27.23 0.99 6.04
N THR A 74 27.58 2.11 6.67
CA THR A 74 26.76 2.66 7.74
C THR A 74 25.36 3.00 7.18
N PRO A 75 24.28 2.85 7.96
CA PRO A 75 22.93 3.14 7.48
C PRO A 75 22.80 4.52 6.83
N ALA A 76 23.37 5.56 7.46
CA ALA A 76 23.35 6.92 6.93
C ALA A 76 24.01 7.04 5.55
N VAL A 77 25.19 6.43 5.35
CA VAL A 77 25.89 6.47 4.06
C VAL A 77 25.12 5.71 2.99
N ARG A 78 24.53 4.57 3.35
CA ARG A 78 23.71 3.76 2.45
C ARG A 78 22.48 4.53 1.96
N GLU A 79 21.72 5.15 2.86
CA GLU A 79 20.53 5.92 2.48
C GLU A 79 20.88 7.18 1.68
N ILE A 80 21.98 7.88 2.02
CA ILE A 80 22.48 9.01 1.22
C ILE A 80 22.78 8.57 -0.21
N LEU A 81 23.50 7.44 -0.39
CA LEU A 81 23.80 6.92 -1.72
C LEU A 81 22.55 6.50 -2.48
N ARG A 82 21.59 5.83 -1.82
CA ARG A 82 20.31 5.43 -2.43
C ARG A 82 19.54 6.63 -2.95
N ILE A 83 19.27 7.65 -2.13
CA ILE A 83 18.52 8.83 -2.60
C ILE A 83 19.30 9.62 -3.65
N SER A 84 20.63 9.60 -3.62
CA SER A 84 21.46 10.31 -4.60
C SER A 84 21.44 9.62 -5.95
N LEU A 85 21.60 8.30 -5.96
CA LEU A 85 21.49 7.51 -7.19
C LEU A 85 20.06 7.53 -7.74
N TYR A 86 19.04 7.56 -6.88
CA TYR A 86 17.66 7.71 -7.33
C TYR A 86 17.44 9.05 -8.06
N GLN A 87 17.94 10.15 -7.49
CA GLN A 87 17.89 11.46 -8.15
C GLN A 87 18.59 11.44 -9.50
N LEU A 88 19.79 10.85 -9.56
CA LEU A 88 20.52 10.74 -10.81
C LEU A 88 19.70 9.92 -11.82
N LEU A 89 19.35 8.67 -11.50
CA LEU A 89 18.73 7.75 -12.44
C LEU A 89 17.33 8.18 -12.93
N TYR A 90 16.51 8.76 -12.05
CA TYR A 90 15.06 8.86 -12.29
C TYR A 90 14.51 10.30 -12.26
N LEU A 91 15.28 11.30 -11.83
CA LEU A 91 14.81 12.68 -11.73
C LEU A 91 15.54 13.60 -12.72
N GLU A 92 15.05 13.63 -13.95
CA GLU A 92 15.66 14.37 -15.08
C GLU A 92 15.87 15.87 -14.79
N HIS A 93 14.99 16.48 -14.00
CA HIS A 93 15.05 17.91 -13.69
C HIS A 93 16.11 18.29 -12.64
N ILE A 94 16.77 17.31 -12.00
CA ILE A 94 17.79 17.58 -10.99
C ILE A 94 19.18 17.52 -11.65
N PRO A 95 19.94 18.62 -11.67
CA PRO A 95 21.29 18.61 -12.22
C PRO A 95 22.20 17.62 -11.49
N ASP A 96 22.98 16.83 -12.23
CA ASP A 96 23.89 15.82 -11.67
C ASP A 96 24.84 16.41 -10.61
N SER A 97 25.37 17.61 -10.87
CA SER A 97 26.25 18.32 -9.94
C SER A 97 25.54 18.68 -8.63
N ALA A 98 24.25 19.04 -8.68
CA ALA A 98 23.47 19.35 -7.50
C ALA A 98 23.21 18.09 -6.66
N ALA A 99 22.85 16.96 -7.29
CA ALA A 99 22.66 15.69 -6.60
C ALA A 99 23.93 15.25 -5.84
N VAL A 100 25.10 15.31 -6.51
CA VAL A 100 26.39 14.95 -5.90
C VAL A 100 26.79 15.91 -4.77
N ASN A 101 26.69 17.22 -5.01
CA ASN A 101 27.10 18.22 -4.02
C ASN A 101 26.22 18.15 -2.75
N GLU A 102 24.91 17.96 -2.91
CA GLU A 102 24.01 17.80 -1.77
C GLU A 102 24.27 16.48 -1.04
N ALA A 103 24.57 15.37 -1.74
CA ALA A 103 24.95 14.10 -1.11
C ALA A 103 26.16 14.25 -0.17
N VAL A 104 27.20 14.96 -0.64
CA VAL A 104 28.39 15.24 0.17
C VAL A 104 28.05 16.08 1.40
N LYS A 105 27.19 17.10 1.26
CA LYS A 105 26.73 17.91 2.40
C LYS A 105 25.92 17.10 3.40
N LEU A 106 25.06 16.19 2.94
CA LEU A 106 24.25 15.31 3.79
C LEU A 106 25.11 14.45 4.71
N THR A 107 26.30 14.01 4.26
CA THR A 107 27.20 13.23 5.13
C THR A 107 27.52 13.96 6.44
N ARG A 108 27.68 15.29 6.40
CA ARG A 108 27.96 16.08 7.61
C ARG A 108 26.73 16.20 8.50
N LEU A 109 25.56 16.42 7.91
CA LEU A 109 24.29 16.52 8.64
C LEU A 109 23.93 15.20 9.33
N MET A 110 24.23 14.08 8.69
CA MET A 110 23.95 12.73 9.18
C MET A 110 25.08 12.15 10.05
N LYS A 111 25.95 13.00 10.60
CA LYS A 111 27.09 12.59 11.47
C LYS A 111 28.04 11.56 10.84
N ALA A 112 28.14 11.54 9.50
CA ALA A 112 28.95 10.64 8.69
C ALA A 112 30.01 11.39 7.86
N ALA A 113 30.54 12.52 8.37
CA ALA A 113 31.39 13.44 7.62
C ALA A 113 32.66 12.79 7.02
N SER A 114 33.22 11.78 7.67
CA SER A 114 34.38 11.01 7.20
C SER A 114 34.11 10.27 5.88
N ALA A 115 32.84 9.96 5.58
CA ALA A 115 32.43 9.28 4.35
C ALA A 115 32.21 10.22 3.16
N SER A 116 32.35 11.54 3.34
CA SER A 116 32.13 12.55 2.27
C SER A 116 32.93 12.26 0.99
N GLY A 117 34.22 11.95 1.11
CA GLY A 117 35.07 11.60 -0.02
C GLY A 117 34.65 10.30 -0.70
N PHE A 118 34.24 9.31 0.09
CA PHE A 118 33.73 8.02 -0.42
C PHE A 118 32.43 8.20 -1.20
N VAL A 119 31.45 8.90 -0.63
CA VAL A 119 30.16 9.19 -1.30
C VAL A 119 30.38 9.93 -2.61
N ASN A 120 31.22 10.97 -2.61
CA ASN A 120 31.57 11.68 -3.84
C ASN A 120 32.25 10.75 -4.86
N GLY A 121 33.20 9.92 -4.42
CA GLY A 121 33.91 8.98 -5.29
C GLY A 121 32.98 7.98 -5.98
N VAL A 122 32.03 7.41 -5.24
CA VAL A 122 31.04 6.46 -5.78
C VAL A 122 30.17 7.15 -6.84
N LEU A 123 29.53 8.28 -6.48
CA LEU A 123 28.62 8.98 -7.39
C LEU A 123 29.33 9.52 -8.64
N ARG A 124 30.55 10.05 -8.50
CA ARG A 124 31.36 10.52 -9.64
C ARG A 124 31.80 9.38 -10.55
N SER A 125 32.07 8.20 -10.00
CA SER A 125 32.41 7.02 -10.80
C SER A 125 31.21 6.54 -11.62
N PHE A 126 30.03 6.49 -11.01
CA PHE A 126 28.77 6.19 -11.70
C PHE A 126 28.48 7.19 -12.84
N LEU A 127 28.66 8.49 -12.60
CA LEU A 127 28.48 9.50 -13.66
C LEU A 127 29.48 9.36 -14.81
N ARG A 128 30.75 9.05 -14.53
CA ARG A 128 31.76 8.82 -15.57
C ARG A 128 31.46 7.59 -16.44
N ASP A 129 30.75 6.61 -15.89
CA ASP A 129 30.36 5.38 -16.59
C ASP A 129 29.00 5.51 -17.30
N GLY A 130 28.59 6.74 -17.63
CA GLY A 130 27.41 7.01 -18.44
C GLY A 130 26.07 6.93 -17.71
N LYS A 131 26.06 6.90 -16.36
CA LYS A 131 24.83 7.00 -15.55
C LYS A 131 23.81 5.89 -15.85
N GLN A 132 24.30 4.68 -16.11
CA GLN A 132 23.47 3.52 -16.48
C GLN A 132 23.49 2.44 -15.38
N ILE A 133 22.38 1.72 -15.23
CA ILE A 133 22.32 0.59 -14.31
C ILE A 133 23.27 -0.51 -14.82
N PRO A 134 24.27 -0.94 -14.02
CA PRO A 134 25.22 -1.96 -14.46
C PRO A 134 24.52 -3.29 -14.79
N LYS A 135 24.90 -3.94 -15.89
CA LYS A 135 24.34 -5.23 -16.29
C LYS A 135 24.57 -6.29 -15.22
N VAL A 136 23.54 -7.08 -14.95
CA VAL A 136 23.65 -8.26 -14.07
C VAL A 136 24.40 -9.36 -14.81
N LYS A 137 25.58 -9.76 -14.31
CA LYS A 137 26.43 -10.78 -14.97
C LYS A 137 25.98 -12.18 -14.58
N GLN A 138 25.80 -13.07 -15.57
CA GLN A 138 25.56 -14.52 -15.40
C GLN A 138 24.42 -14.84 -14.39
N ALA A 139 23.30 -14.13 -14.51
CA ALA A 139 22.16 -14.26 -13.60
C ALA A 139 21.04 -15.11 -14.21
N GLY A 140 20.37 -15.92 -13.38
CA GLY A 140 19.05 -16.45 -13.71
C GLY A 140 18.00 -15.35 -13.78
N LEU A 141 16.82 -15.67 -14.31
CA LEU A 141 15.72 -14.72 -14.52
C LEU A 141 15.39 -13.92 -13.24
N ALA A 142 15.30 -14.60 -12.09
CA ALA A 142 14.95 -13.98 -10.82
C ALA A 142 16.01 -12.96 -10.35
N GLN A 143 17.30 -13.25 -10.56
CA GLN A 143 18.39 -12.33 -10.20
C GLN A 143 18.44 -11.11 -11.13
N GLN A 144 18.08 -11.28 -12.40
CA GLN A 144 17.91 -10.16 -13.32
C GLN A 144 16.72 -9.28 -12.90
N TRP A 145 15.54 -9.90 -12.73
CA TRP A 145 14.32 -9.21 -12.31
C TRP A 145 14.43 -8.56 -10.93
N GLN A 146 15.30 -9.06 -10.06
CA GLN A 146 15.60 -8.40 -8.79
C GLN A 146 16.16 -6.99 -8.96
N VAL A 147 16.98 -6.78 -9.99
CA VAL A 147 17.53 -5.46 -10.29
C VAL A 147 16.53 -4.65 -11.10
N ASP A 148 15.88 -5.24 -12.11
CA ASP A 148 14.95 -4.54 -13.00
C ASP A 148 13.72 -4.00 -12.24
N TYR A 149 13.16 -4.83 -11.35
CA TYR A 149 11.92 -4.54 -10.61
C TYR A 149 12.12 -4.25 -9.11
N SER A 150 13.37 -4.28 -8.65
CA SER A 150 13.71 -4.05 -7.24
C SER A 150 12.95 -4.99 -6.28
N CYS A 151 12.85 -6.27 -6.64
CA CYS A 151 12.11 -7.29 -5.88
C CYS A 151 13.02 -8.48 -5.53
N PRO A 152 13.09 -8.98 -4.28
CA PRO A 152 14.01 -10.06 -3.94
C PRO A 152 13.86 -11.29 -4.83
N ALA A 153 14.98 -11.85 -5.30
CA ALA A 153 14.99 -13.03 -6.16
C ALA A 153 14.21 -14.21 -5.53
N VAL A 154 14.29 -14.39 -4.21
CA VAL A 154 13.56 -15.43 -3.48
C VAL A 154 12.04 -15.26 -3.61
N LEU A 155 11.55 -14.02 -3.55
CA LEU A 155 10.12 -13.73 -3.73
C LEU A 155 9.70 -13.95 -5.18
N ILE A 156 10.52 -13.54 -6.14
CA ILE A 156 10.28 -13.79 -7.57
C ILE A 156 10.22 -15.30 -7.84
N GLU A 157 11.14 -16.08 -7.30
CA GLU A 157 11.16 -17.54 -7.41
C GLU A 157 9.91 -18.18 -6.78
N ARG A 158 9.43 -17.67 -5.63
CA ARG A 158 8.18 -18.12 -5.02
C ARG A 158 6.98 -17.82 -5.93
N LEU A 159 6.88 -16.61 -6.46
CA LEU A 159 5.80 -16.22 -7.36
C LEU A 159 5.80 -17.05 -8.64
N LEU A 160 6.97 -17.29 -9.25
CA LEU A 160 7.11 -18.09 -10.47
C LEU A 160 6.78 -19.59 -10.28
N LYS A 161 6.74 -20.09 -9.03
CA LYS A 161 6.27 -21.45 -8.73
C LYS A 161 4.76 -21.56 -8.73
N SER A 162 4.06 -20.46 -8.48
CA SER A 162 2.60 -20.43 -8.25
C SER A 162 1.82 -19.69 -9.32
N CYS A 163 2.45 -18.81 -10.08
CA CYS A 163 1.85 -17.96 -11.10
C CYS A 163 2.60 -18.08 -12.44
N SER A 164 1.93 -17.75 -13.54
CA SER A 164 2.59 -17.68 -14.84
C SER A 164 3.66 -16.58 -14.88
N LYS A 165 4.67 -16.75 -15.74
CA LYS A 165 5.75 -15.77 -15.90
C LYS A 165 5.20 -14.38 -16.26
N GLU A 166 4.19 -14.34 -17.12
CA GLU A 166 3.56 -13.11 -17.60
C GLU A 166 2.81 -12.38 -16.48
N GLN A 167 2.09 -13.11 -15.61
CA GLN A 167 1.45 -12.54 -14.43
C GLN A 167 2.47 -11.96 -13.45
N VAL A 168 3.57 -12.69 -13.19
CA VAL A 168 4.63 -12.21 -12.30
C VAL A 168 5.30 -10.97 -12.87
N GLN A 169 5.63 -10.98 -14.16
CA GLN A 169 6.22 -9.82 -14.83
C GLN A 169 5.29 -8.60 -14.73
N SER A 170 4.01 -8.75 -15.05
CA SER A 170 3.03 -7.67 -14.97
C SER A 170 2.90 -7.13 -13.54
N LEU A 171 2.82 -8.00 -12.53
CA LEU A 171 2.78 -7.59 -11.12
C LEU A 171 4.03 -6.75 -10.74
N LEU A 172 5.21 -7.19 -11.18
CA LEU A 172 6.47 -6.52 -10.89
C LEU A 172 6.60 -5.18 -11.62
N GLU A 173 6.15 -5.09 -12.87
CA GLU A 173 6.09 -3.84 -13.65
C GLU A 173 5.18 -2.81 -12.97
N HIS A 174 3.99 -3.23 -12.52
CA HIS A 174 3.04 -2.37 -11.80
C HIS A 174 3.45 -2.09 -10.33
N SER A 175 4.47 -2.79 -9.81
CA SER A 175 5.05 -2.49 -8.50
C SER A 175 5.94 -1.25 -8.50
N LEU A 176 6.19 -0.69 -9.68
CA LEU A 176 7.06 0.45 -9.91
C LEU A 176 6.26 1.65 -10.42
N GLY A 177 6.76 2.85 -10.11
CA GLY A 177 6.14 4.09 -10.49
C GLY A 177 5.06 4.53 -9.51
N ARG A 178 4.43 5.67 -9.83
CA ARG A 178 3.38 6.23 -8.99
C ARG A 178 2.11 5.40 -9.15
N PRO A 179 1.56 4.79 -8.09
CA PRO A 179 0.33 4.03 -8.20
C PRO A 179 -0.83 4.96 -8.56
N THR A 180 -1.69 4.51 -9.48
CA THR A 180 -2.94 5.19 -9.81
C THR A 180 -3.76 5.41 -8.55
N LEU A 181 -4.33 6.60 -8.38
CA LEU A 181 -5.17 6.89 -7.22
C LEU A 181 -6.64 6.77 -7.60
N PHE A 182 -7.35 5.90 -6.88
CA PHE A 182 -8.78 5.72 -7.06
C PHE A 182 -9.53 6.23 -5.83
N ALA A 183 -10.73 6.75 -6.09
CA ALA A 183 -11.69 7.14 -5.07
C ALA A 183 -13.04 6.52 -5.38
N ARG A 184 -13.83 6.37 -4.32
CA ARG A 184 -15.23 5.96 -4.36
C ARG A 184 -16.08 7.20 -4.08
N VAL A 185 -17.04 7.47 -4.94
CA VAL A 185 -18.02 8.54 -4.75
C VAL A 185 -19.05 8.10 -3.72
N ASN A 186 -19.30 8.96 -2.72
CA ASN A 186 -20.35 8.74 -1.75
C ASN A 186 -21.70 9.17 -2.33
N THR A 187 -22.37 8.23 -3.01
CA THR A 187 -23.64 8.45 -3.72
C THR A 187 -24.82 8.76 -2.80
N THR A 188 -24.67 8.58 -1.49
CA THR A 188 -25.65 9.04 -0.50
C THR A 188 -25.67 10.56 -0.35
N LYS A 189 -24.64 11.26 -0.83
CA LYS A 189 -24.47 12.72 -0.71
C LYS A 189 -24.41 13.46 -2.04
N ILE A 190 -23.83 12.85 -3.08
CA ILE A 190 -23.59 13.53 -4.35
C ILE A 190 -23.60 12.56 -5.54
N THR A 191 -23.95 13.06 -6.72
CA THR A 191 -23.78 12.31 -7.98
C THR A 191 -22.31 12.30 -8.43
N VAL A 192 -21.93 11.31 -9.24
CA VAL A 192 -20.57 11.27 -9.81
C VAL A 192 -20.30 12.52 -10.65
N GLU A 193 -21.26 12.93 -11.49
CA GLU A 193 -21.16 14.10 -12.36
C GLU A 193 -20.90 15.39 -11.59
N ASP A 194 -21.60 15.60 -10.47
CA ASP A 194 -21.46 16.82 -9.69
C ASP A 194 -20.18 16.81 -8.85
N LEU A 195 -19.73 15.64 -8.38
CA LEU A 195 -18.42 15.54 -7.74
C LEU A 195 -17.28 15.86 -8.71
N LEU A 196 -17.35 15.39 -9.96
CA LEU A 196 -16.32 15.69 -10.97
C LEU A 196 -16.21 17.20 -11.23
N LYS A 197 -17.33 17.92 -11.29
CA LYS A 197 -17.33 19.38 -11.41
C LYS A 197 -16.68 20.05 -10.20
N ARG A 198 -17.07 19.66 -8.99
CA ARG A 198 -16.50 20.21 -7.74
C ARG A 198 -14.99 19.97 -7.65
N LEU A 199 -14.53 18.77 -7.98
CA LEU A 199 -13.10 18.45 -7.98
C LEU A 199 -12.34 19.29 -9.01
N ALA A 200 -12.92 19.54 -10.19
CA ALA A 200 -12.31 20.42 -11.19
C ALA A 200 -12.18 21.86 -10.68
N ASP A 201 -13.22 22.38 -10.01
CA ASP A 201 -13.20 23.72 -9.38
C ASP A 201 -12.15 23.78 -8.24
N GLU A 202 -11.90 22.67 -7.55
CA GLU A 202 -10.84 22.53 -6.55
C GLU A 202 -9.44 22.24 -7.16
N GLY A 203 -9.31 22.21 -8.49
CA GLY A 203 -8.04 22.01 -9.21
C GLY A 203 -7.56 20.55 -9.28
N VAL A 204 -8.44 19.59 -8.97
CA VAL A 204 -8.18 18.15 -9.05
C VAL A 204 -8.75 17.60 -10.34
N GLN A 205 -7.93 16.85 -11.08
CA GLN A 205 -8.41 16.13 -12.25
C GLN A 205 -9.00 14.79 -11.81
N ALA A 206 -10.23 14.53 -12.23
CA ALA A 206 -10.93 13.29 -11.93
C ALA A 206 -11.63 12.75 -13.18
N GLU A 207 -11.56 11.43 -13.37
CA GLU A 207 -12.17 10.74 -14.51
C GLU A 207 -12.95 9.52 -14.02
N LYS A 208 -14.08 9.21 -14.66
CA LYS A 208 -14.85 8.00 -14.35
C LYS A 208 -14.09 6.76 -14.80
N GLU A 209 -14.24 5.70 -14.03
CA GLU A 209 -13.77 4.36 -14.36
C GLU A 209 -14.93 3.44 -14.76
N ASP A 210 -14.64 2.29 -15.36
CA ASP A 210 -15.67 1.31 -15.74
C ASP A 210 -16.43 0.73 -14.54
N LEU A 211 -15.85 0.82 -13.34
CA LEU A 211 -16.52 0.44 -12.12
C LEU A 211 -17.41 1.59 -11.65
N GLU A 212 -18.69 1.29 -11.43
CA GLU A 212 -19.68 2.22 -10.91
C GLU A 212 -19.18 2.98 -9.67
N ASP A 213 -19.44 4.29 -9.63
CA ASP A 213 -19.03 5.24 -8.58
C ASP A 213 -17.53 5.29 -8.29
N CYS A 214 -16.70 4.67 -9.15
CA CYS A 214 -15.26 4.74 -9.07
C CYS A 214 -14.75 5.87 -9.95
N ILE A 215 -13.88 6.70 -9.38
CA ILE A 215 -13.17 7.74 -10.12
C ILE A 215 -11.66 7.57 -9.95
N ARG A 216 -10.92 7.86 -11.02
CA ARG A 216 -9.48 8.00 -11.01
C ARG A 216 -9.10 9.45 -10.77
N LEU A 217 -8.24 9.68 -9.79
CA LEU A 217 -7.76 11.01 -9.43
C LEU A 217 -6.33 11.24 -9.93
N SER A 218 -6.11 12.42 -10.50
CA SER A 218 -4.81 12.93 -10.94
C SER A 218 -4.60 14.35 -10.41
N ASN A 219 -3.34 14.81 -10.40
CA ASN A 219 -2.96 16.10 -9.84
C ASN A 219 -3.38 16.30 -8.36
N THR A 220 -3.30 15.24 -7.56
CA THR A 220 -3.77 15.25 -6.17
C THR A 220 -2.69 15.77 -5.22
N ALA A 221 -2.74 17.06 -4.90
CA ALA A 221 -1.96 17.64 -3.81
C ALA A 221 -2.87 17.87 -2.60
N SER A 222 -2.58 17.21 -1.47
CA SER A 222 -3.29 17.37 -0.19
C SER A 222 -4.81 17.16 -0.29
N LEU A 223 -5.23 15.95 -0.70
CA LEU A 223 -6.66 15.58 -0.79
C LEU A 223 -7.42 15.83 0.50
N GLU A 224 -6.76 15.65 1.64
CA GLU A 224 -7.33 15.85 2.96
C GLU A 224 -7.70 17.32 3.22
N LYS A 225 -7.26 18.27 2.39
CA LYS A 225 -7.60 19.70 2.52
C LYS A 225 -8.76 20.14 1.64
N LEU A 226 -9.23 19.27 0.74
CA LEU A 226 -10.34 19.58 -0.16
C LEU A 226 -11.65 19.69 0.62
N ALA A 227 -12.48 20.66 0.28
CA ALA A 227 -13.81 20.78 0.89
C ALA A 227 -14.64 19.55 0.55
N SER A 228 -14.57 19.06 -0.69
CA SER A 228 -15.23 17.81 -1.12
C SER A 228 -14.83 16.59 -0.27
N PHE A 229 -13.58 16.51 0.18
CA PHE A 229 -13.13 15.42 1.06
C PHE A 229 -13.61 15.59 2.49
N GLN A 230 -13.55 16.82 3.03
CA GLN A 230 -13.99 17.14 4.39
C GLN A 230 -15.50 17.01 4.57
N GLU A 231 -16.29 17.35 3.55
CA GLU A 231 -17.74 17.13 3.48
C GLU A 231 -18.12 15.64 3.34
N GLY A 232 -17.13 14.77 3.13
CA GLY A 232 -17.32 13.32 3.00
C GLY A 232 -18.02 12.91 1.71
N LEU A 233 -17.80 13.65 0.62
CA LEU A 233 -18.39 13.37 -0.70
C LEU A 233 -17.71 12.18 -1.41
N PHE A 234 -16.53 11.79 -0.95
CA PHE A 234 -15.79 10.63 -1.44
C PHE A 234 -14.81 10.12 -0.38
N HIS A 235 -14.30 8.90 -0.61
CA HIS A 235 -13.14 8.35 0.10
C HIS A 235 -12.17 7.68 -0.85
N ILE A 236 -10.92 7.59 -0.41
CA ILE A 236 -9.87 6.90 -1.17
C ILE A 236 -10.03 5.40 -0.97
N GLN A 237 -10.20 4.68 -2.08
CA GLN A 237 -10.30 3.24 -2.10
C GLN A 237 -9.89 2.69 -3.47
N ASP A 238 -9.07 1.64 -3.46
CA ASP A 238 -8.64 0.96 -4.68
C ASP A 238 -9.81 0.28 -5.40
N LYS A 239 -9.74 0.24 -6.74
CA LYS A 239 -10.76 -0.40 -7.60
C LYS A 239 -11.02 -1.86 -7.21
N SER A 240 -9.99 -2.62 -6.81
CA SER A 240 -10.14 -4.01 -6.34
C SER A 240 -10.94 -4.13 -5.04
N SER A 241 -10.76 -3.18 -4.11
CA SER A 241 -11.50 -3.16 -2.85
C SER A 241 -12.95 -2.70 -3.04
N GLN A 242 -13.20 -1.77 -3.97
CA GLN A 242 -14.56 -1.39 -4.38
C GLN A 242 -15.30 -2.58 -5.02
N LEU A 243 -14.63 -3.34 -5.89
CA LEU A 243 -15.20 -4.55 -6.47
C LEU A 243 -15.53 -5.60 -5.41
N CYS A 244 -14.63 -5.83 -4.45
CA CYS A 244 -14.91 -6.71 -3.31
C CYS A 244 -16.17 -6.27 -2.54
N ALA A 245 -16.28 -4.99 -2.19
CA ALA A 245 -17.47 -4.45 -1.52
C ALA A 245 -18.76 -4.63 -2.35
N LYS A 246 -18.68 -4.48 -3.68
CA LYS A 246 -19.80 -4.78 -4.59
C LYS A 246 -20.20 -6.27 -4.56
N LEU A 247 -19.22 -7.18 -4.59
CA LEU A 247 -19.44 -8.63 -4.57
C LEU A 247 -20.06 -9.14 -3.27
N VAL A 248 -19.90 -8.41 -2.15
CA VAL A 248 -20.64 -8.70 -0.91
C VAL A 248 -22.15 -8.68 -1.16
N GLY A 249 -22.63 -7.89 -2.13
CA GLY A 249 -24.04 -7.92 -2.54
C GLY A 249 -25.00 -7.56 -1.40
N ALA A 250 -24.58 -6.66 -0.52
CA ALA A 250 -25.41 -6.12 0.55
C ALA A 250 -26.52 -5.24 -0.04
N GLN A 251 -27.69 -5.26 0.59
CA GLN A 251 -28.87 -4.50 0.17
C GLN A 251 -29.37 -3.64 1.34
N PRO A 252 -30.10 -2.54 1.05
CA PRO A 252 -30.73 -1.72 2.09
C PRO A 252 -31.51 -2.57 3.11
N GLY A 253 -31.32 -2.29 4.39
CA GLY A 253 -31.99 -2.97 5.51
C GLY A 253 -31.32 -4.27 6.00
N MET A 254 -30.29 -4.78 5.31
CA MET A 254 -29.55 -5.96 5.77
C MET A 254 -28.67 -5.69 6.99
N ARG A 255 -28.28 -6.77 7.69
CA ARG A 255 -27.18 -6.77 8.66
C ARG A 255 -25.92 -7.33 8.02
N VAL A 256 -24.85 -6.56 8.01
CA VAL A 256 -23.54 -6.94 7.47
C VAL A 256 -22.49 -6.91 8.57
N LEU A 257 -21.62 -7.92 8.58
CA LEU A 257 -20.44 -7.98 9.44
C LEU A 257 -19.18 -7.88 8.58
N ASP A 258 -18.27 -6.95 8.90
CA ASP A 258 -16.90 -6.90 8.38
C ASP A 258 -15.93 -7.22 9.53
N VAL A 259 -15.36 -8.42 9.53
CA VAL A 259 -14.60 -8.94 10.68
C VAL A 259 -13.18 -8.36 10.80
N CYS A 260 -12.65 -7.76 9.74
CA CYS A 260 -11.27 -7.25 9.67
C CYS A 260 -11.24 -5.89 8.95
N SER A 261 -12.03 -4.95 9.46
CA SER A 261 -12.52 -3.83 8.65
C SER A 261 -11.51 -2.71 8.41
N ALA A 262 -10.55 -2.51 9.31
CA ALA A 262 -9.77 -1.27 9.31
C ALA A 262 -8.91 -1.11 8.04
N PRO A 263 -8.90 0.10 7.43
CA PRO A 263 -9.38 1.38 7.98
C PRO A 263 -10.88 1.69 7.77
N GLY A 264 -11.68 0.75 7.29
CA GLY A 264 -13.13 0.85 7.15
C GLY A 264 -13.62 1.05 5.71
N SER A 265 -12.71 1.18 4.74
CA SER A 265 -13.09 1.57 3.36
C SER A 265 -14.11 0.63 2.71
N LYS A 266 -14.05 -0.68 2.97
CA LYS A 266 -15.02 -1.64 2.44
C LYS A 266 -16.38 -1.47 3.11
N SER A 267 -16.43 -1.35 4.44
CA SER A 267 -17.65 -0.99 5.19
C SER A 267 -18.29 0.32 4.73
N PHE A 268 -17.49 1.33 4.39
CA PHE A 268 -18.01 2.59 3.86
C PHE A 268 -18.75 2.37 2.54
N THR A 269 -18.10 1.70 1.59
CA THR A 269 -18.68 1.37 0.28
C THR A 269 -19.87 0.42 0.37
N ILE A 270 -19.84 -0.55 1.29
CA ILE A 270 -20.99 -1.41 1.59
C ILE A 270 -22.17 -0.57 2.09
N SER A 271 -21.92 0.39 2.99
CA SER A 271 -22.97 1.25 3.53
C SER A 271 -23.56 2.18 2.46
N GLU A 272 -22.74 2.65 1.52
CA GLU A 272 -23.20 3.39 0.34
C GLU A 272 -24.10 2.52 -0.54
N TYR A 273 -23.71 1.27 -0.83
CA TYR A 273 -24.57 0.33 -1.57
C TYR A 273 -25.88 -0.01 -0.85
N MET A 274 -25.89 0.06 0.48
CA MET A 274 -27.08 -0.11 1.31
C MET A 274 -27.92 1.16 1.44
N ASN A 275 -27.59 2.24 0.71
CA ASN A 275 -28.22 3.57 0.84
C ASN A 275 -28.22 4.09 2.28
N ASN A 276 -27.23 3.70 3.08
CA ASN A 276 -27.15 4.00 4.51
C ASN A 276 -28.40 3.55 5.30
N GLU A 277 -29.00 2.41 4.92
CA GLU A 277 -30.10 1.74 5.62
C GLU A 277 -29.72 0.32 6.06
N GLY A 278 -30.02 -0.06 7.30
CA GLY A 278 -29.66 -1.37 7.87
C GLY A 278 -28.61 -1.26 8.97
N GLN A 279 -27.69 -2.22 9.03
CA GLN A 279 -26.59 -2.24 10.01
C GLN A 279 -25.32 -2.82 9.39
N VAL A 280 -24.18 -2.16 9.61
CA VAL A 280 -22.85 -2.66 9.27
C VAL A 280 -21.99 -2.68 10.54
N LEU A 281 -21.75 -3.86 11.09
CA LEU A 281 -20.83 -4.04 12.22
C LEU A 281 -19.40 -4.21 11.67
N SER A 282 -18.52 -3.27 11.99
CA SER A 282 -17.12 -3.23 11.55
C SER A 282 -16.18 -3.51 12.71
N CYS A 283 -15.43 -4.60 12.60
CA CYS A 283 -14.59 -5.12 13.67
C CYS A 283 -13.10 -5.04 13.32
N ASP A 284 -12.26 -4.82 14.33
CA ASP A 284 -10.81 -5.03 14.28
C ASP A 284 -10.28 -5.22 15.71
N ILE A 285 -9.07 -5.76 15.85
CA ILE A 285 -8.49 -6.09 17.17
C ILE A 285 -7.81 -4.91 17.86
N TYR A 286 -7.52 -3.83 17.13
CA TYR A 286 -6.75 -2.71 17.66
C TYR A 286 -7.58 -1.44 17.87
N PRO A 287 -7.58 -0.83 19.07
CA PRO A 287 -8.38 0.37 19.37
C PRO A 287 -8.12 1.57 18.43
N GLU A 288 -6.88 1.80 18.00
CA GLU A 288 -6.55 2.90 17.08
C GLU A 288 -7.12 2.70 15.68
N LYS A 289 -7.33 1.45 15.28
CA LYS A 289 -7.98 1.10 14.03
C LYS A 289 -9.50 1.26 14.12
N ILE A 290 -10.11 0.90 15.26
CA ILE A 290 -11.52 1.17 15.55
C ILE A 290 -11.80 2.68 15.47
N LYS A 291 -10.90 3.50 16.01
CA LYS A 291 -11.00 4.96 15.88
C LYS A 291 -11.02 5.42 14.41
N LYS A 292 -10.15 4.88 13.55
CA LYS A 292 -10.13 5.22 12.11
C LYS A 292 -11.45 4.89 11.40
N ILE A 293 -12.06 3.77 11.74
CA ILE A 293 -13.37 3.37 11.19
C ILE A 293 -14.43 4.39 11.62
N ARG A 294 -14.47 4.73 12.92
CA ARG A 294 -15.43 5.70 13.47
C ARG A 294 -15.26 7.09 12.87
N ASP A 295 -14.04 7.63 12.89
CA ASP A 295 -13.73 8.96 12.34
C ASP A 295 -14.07 9.02 10.83
N GLY A 296 -13.82 7.93 10.10
CA GLY A 296 -14.16 7.80 8.68
C GLY A 296 -15.68 7.77 8.43
N ALA A 297 -16.43 6.95 9.18
CA ALA A 297 -17.88 6.86 9.09
C ALA A 297 -18.57 8.18 9.44
N GLU A 298 -18.11 8.86 10.49
CA GLU A 298 -18.61 10.17 10.91
C GLU A 298 -18.42 11.22 9.81
N ARG A 299 -17.20 11.35 9.27
CA ARG A 299 -16.92 12.29 8.17
C ARG A 299 -17.77 11.98 6.94
N LEU A 300 -17.94 10.70 6.60
CA LEU A 300 -18.75 10.27 5.45
C LEU A 300 -20.26 10.37 5.72
N GLY A 301 -20.69 10.57 6.97
CA GLY A 301 -22.11 10.62 7.33
C GLY A 301 -22.82 9.27 7.26
N LEU A 302 -22.07 8.17 7.43
CA LEU A 302 -22.57 6.80 7.33
C LEU A 302 -23.00 6.29 8.71
N SER A 303 -24.27 6.52 9.06
CA SER A 303 -24.83 6.27 10.39
C SER A 303 -25.09 4.80 10.72
N ILE A 304 -25.10 3.91 9.72
CA ILE A 304 -25.36 2.48 9.94
C ILE A 304 -24.12 1.69 10.35
N ILE A 305 -22.95 2.34 10.40
CA ILE A 305 -21.69 1.70 10.76
C ILE A 305 -21.49 1.76 12.27
N GLU A 306 -21.40 0.58 12.88
CA GLU A 306 -20.97 0.41 14.27
C GLU A 306 -19.55 -0.15 14.28
N ALA A 307 -18.62 0.53 14.96
CA ALA A 307 -17.22 0.09 15.06
C ALA A 307 -16.96 -0.55 16.44
N LYS A 308 -16.56 -1.82 16.45
CA LYS A 308 -16.38 -2.62 17.69
C LYS A 308 -15.00 -3.29 17.71
N GLU A 309 -14.35 -3.28 18.87
CA GLU A 309 -13.14 -4.08 19.10
C GLU A 309 -13.52 -5.55 19.25
N ASN A 310 -12.97 -6.41 18.41
CA ASN A 310 -13.31 -7.84 18.38
C ASN A 310 -12.20 -8.65 17.71
N ASP A 311 -11.75 -9.72 18.37
CA ASP A 311 -10.88 -10.73 17.76
C ASP A 311 -11.68 -11.61 16.79
N ALA A 312 -11.29 -11.59 15.51
CA ALA A 312 -11.93 -12.38 14.46
C ALA A 312 -11.68 -13.90 14.63
N LEU A 313 -10.78 -14.30 15.53
CA LEU A 313 -10.55 -15.70 15.93
C LEU A 313 -11.49 -16.15 17.06
N GLU A 314 -12.20 -15.22 17.71
CA GLU A 314 -13.08 -15.51 18.83
C GLU A 314 -14.55 -15.36 18.43
N TYR A 315 -15.31 -16.44 18.55
CA TYR A 315 -16.75 -16.42 18.32
C TYR A 315 -17.48 -15.73 19.49
N GLN A 316 -18.32 -14.75 19.17
CA GLN A 316 -19.13 -13.94 20.08
C GLN A 316 -20.62 -14.14 19.78
N PRO A 317 -21.30 -15.10 20.43
CA PRO A 317 -22.69 -15.42 20.18
C PRO A 317 -23.65 -14.22 20.26
N GLU A 318 -23.33 -13.23 21.09
CA GLU A 318 -24.12 -12.03 21.29
C GLU A 318 -24.21 -11.12 20.05
N LEU A 319 -23.31 -11.26 19.08
CA LEU A 319 -23.39 -10.53 17.81
C LEU A 319 -24.57 -11.01 16.95
N GLY A 320 -25.00 -12.25 17.16
CA GLY A 320 -26.04 -12.92 16.38
C GLY A 320 -25.59 -13.20 14.94
N GLN A 321 -26.56 -13.40 14.05
CA GLN A 321 -26.31 -13.74 12.65
C GLN A 321 -26.57 -12.59 11.68
N PHE A 322 -25.86 -12.61 10.56
CA PHE A 322 -25.79 -11.56 9.55
C PHE A 322 -26.20 -12.10 8.18
N ASP A 323 -26.79 -11.22 7.37
CA ASP A 323 -27.17 -11.52 5.99
C ASP A 323 -25.94 -11.62 5.08
N ARG A 324 -24.90 -10.85 5.43
CA ARG A 324 -23.58 -10.85 4.77
C ARG A 324 -22.46 -10.81 5.81
N VAL A 325 -21.41 -11.60 5.57
CA VAL A 325 -20.18 -11.56 6.37
C VAL A 325 -19.01 -11.38 5.42
N LEU A 326 -18.22 -10.33 5.60
CA LEU A 326 -16.99 -10.03 4.87
C LEU A 326 -15.79 -10.37 5.73
N CYS A 327 -14.93 -11.23 5.21
CA CYS A 327 -13.63 -11.60 5.74
C CYS A 327 -12.52 -11.02 4.85
N ASP A 328 -12.22 -9.73 5.03
CA ASP A 328 -11.03 -9.10 4.43
C ASP A 328 -9.80 -9.38 5.28
N VAL A 329 -9.32 -10.63 5.20
CA VAL A 329 -8.39 -11.19 6.18
C VAL A 329 -6.98 -10.61 6.05
N PRO A 330 -6.20 -10.57 7.15
CA PRO A 330 -4.77 -10.27 7.09
C PRO A 330 -4.04 -11.21 6.12
N CYS A 331 -3.25 -10.63 5.20
CA CYS A 331 -2.52 -11.39 4.19
C CYS A 331 -1.15 -10.79 3.89
N SER A 332 -0.38 -11.44 3.03
CA SER A 332 0.97 -11.01 2.67
C SER A 332 0.99 -9.65 1.96
N GLY A 333 -0.13 -9.22 1.39
CA GLY A 333 -0.27 -7.92 0.73
C GLY A 333 0.52 -7.79 -0.57
N LEU A 334 0.92 -8.91 -1.18
CA LEU A 334 1.75 -8.90 -2.39
C LEU A 334 1.05 -8.29 -3.61
N GLY A 335 -0.29 -8.20 -3.61
CA GLY A 335 -1.07 -7.53 -4.65
C GLY A 335 -1.04 -6.00 -4.56
N ILE A 336 -0.56 -5.42 -3.45
CA ILE A 336 -0.51 -3.96 -3.25
C ILE A 336 0.92 -3.41 -3.15
N ILE A 337 1.92 -4.16 -3.63
CA ILE A 337 3.34 -3.77 -3.57
C ILE A 337 3.65 -2.46 -4.34
N GLY A 338 2.83 -2.06 -5.32
CA GLY A 338 2.96 -0.74 -5.96
C GLY A 338 2.54 0.43 -5.06
N ARG A 339 1.68 0.18 -4.06
CA ARG A 339 1.29 1.19 -3.05
C ARG A 339 2.14 1.11 -1.78
N LYS A 340 2.57 -0.09 -1.42
CA LYS A 340 3.38 -0.38 -0.22
C LYS A 340 4.65 -1.14 -0.64
N PRO A 341 5.63 -0.46 -1.26
CA PRO A 341 6.83 -1.09 -1.79
C PRO A 341 7.66 -1.83 -0.74
N GLU A 342 7.53 -1.49 0.54
CA GLU A 342 8.18 -2.18 1.65
C GLU A 342 7.80 -3.66 1.78
N ILE A 343 6.58 -4.05 1.34
CA ILE A 343 6.08 -5.43 1.48
C ILE A 343 6.99 -6.43 0.75
N LYS A 344 7.49 -6.08 -0.44
CA LYS A 344 8.34 -6.98 -1.23
C LYS A 344 9.68 -7.29 -0.57
N TYR A 345 10.04 -6.60 0.52
CA TYR A 345 11.31 -6.76 1.22
C TYR A 345 11.26 -7.57 2.52
N LYS A 346 10.07 -7.99 2.94
CA LYS A 346 9.90 -8.90 4.07
C LYS A 346 10.48 -10.27 3.73
N ASP A 347 10.87 -11.04 4.75
CA ASP A 347 11.27 -12.43 4.52
C ASP A 347 10.03 -13.19 4.02
N PRO A 348 10.07 -13.84 2.84
CA PRO A 348 8.95 -14.62 2.35
C PRO A 348 8.46 -15.68 3.34
N LYS A 349 9.29 -16.15 4.28
CA LYS A 349 8.89 -17.08 5.35
C LYS A 349 7.88 -16.48 6.32
N GLU A 350 7.85 -15.15 6.48
CA GLU A 350 6.85 -14.47 7.31
C GLU A 350 5.43 -14.71 6.79
N PHE A 351 5.27 -15.02 5.49
CA PHE A 351 3.96 -15.27 4.89
C PHE A 351 3.39 -16.65 5.22
N ASP A 352 4.23 -17.61 5.64
CA ASP A 352 3.81 -19.00 5.83
C ASP A 352 2.89 -19.17 7.05
N GLY A 353 2.91 -18.22 7.99
CA GLY A 353 2.01 -18.19 9.15
C GLY A 353 0.63 -17.59 8.87
N LEU A 354 0.40 -16.99 7.70
CA LEU A 354 -0.85 -16.31 7.38
C LEU A 354 -1.99 -17.27 6.99
N PRO A 355 -1.79 -18.30 6.14
CA PRO A 355 -2.86 -19.21 5.75
C PRO A 355 -3.60 -19.88 6.92
N PRO A 356 -2.94 -20.36 8.00
CA PRO A 356 -3.64 -20.88 9.18
C PRO A 356 -4.56 -19.83 9.84
N ILE A 357 -4.06 -18.61 10.07
CA ILE A 357 -4.84 -17.52 10.67
C ILE A 357 -6.05 -17.18 9.79
N GLN A 358 -5.86 -17.13 8.47
CA GLN A 358 -6.94 -16.86 7.50
C GLN A 358 -8.03 -17.93 7.55
N MET A 359 -7.64 -19.20 7.68
CA MET A 359 -8.58 -20.31 7.86
C MET A 359 -9.33 -20.20 9.20
N ASP A 360 -8.62 -19.93 10.30
CA ASP A 360 -9.24 -19.82 11.63
C ASP A 360 -10.25 -18.67 11.71
N ILE A 361 -9.94 -17.52 11.06
CA ILE A 361 -10.90 -16.42 10.91
C ILE A 361 -12.13 -16.88 10.10
N LEU A 362 -11.93 -17.64 9.01
CA LEU A 362 -13.03 -18.09 8.15
C LEU A 362 -13.93 -19.12 8.86
N GLU A 363 -13.34 -20.03 9.63
CA GLU A 363 -14.02 -21.03 10.48
C GLU A 363 -14.83 -20.36 11.61
N THR A 364 -14.33 -19.26 12.15
CA THR A 364 -15.07 -18.45 13.13
C THR A 364 -16.20 -17.68 12.44
N SER A 365 -15.88 -17.07 11.29
CA SER A 365 -16.78 -16.15 10.60
C SER A 365 -18.00 -16.82 9.98
N CYS A 366 -17.88 -18.08 9.56
CA CYS A 366 -19.00 -18.83 8.98
C CYS A 366 -20.17 -19.02 9.96
N GLN A 367 -19.90 -19.05 11.27
CA GLN A 367 -20.91 -19.20 12.32
C GLN A 367 -21.84 -17.97 12.45
N TYR A 368 -21.38 -16.81 11.98
CA TYR A 368 -22.18 -15.58 11.94
C TYR A 368 -23.12 -15.51 10.73
N VAL A 369 -23.06 -16.44 9.78
CA VAL A 369 -23.85 -16.36 8.54
C VAL A 369 -25.23 -16.96 8.77
N LYS A 370 -26.30 -16.23 8.42
CA LYS A 370 -27.66 -16.77 8.40
C LYS A 370 -27.79 -17.87 7.34
N VAL A 371 -28.78 -18.76 7.48
CA VAL A 371 -29.19 -19.64 6.38
C VAL A 371 -29.62 -18.78 5.18
N GLY A 372 -29.01 -19.01 4.02
CA GLY A 372 -29.19 -18.20 2.81
C GLY A 372 -28.39 -16.89 2.78
N GLY A 373 -27.57 -16.63 3.79
CA GLY A 373 -26.60 -15.53 3.81
C GLY A 373 -25.37 -15.82 2.95
N ILE A 374 -24.52 -14.81 2.76
CA ILE A 374 -23.30 -14.91 1.96
C ILE A 374 -22.07 -14.60 2.82
N LEU A 375 -21.07 -15.47 2.74
CA LEU A 375 -19.73 -15.28 3.28
C LEU A 375 -18.77 -14.89 2.16
N THR A 376 -18.19 -13.70 2.25
CA THR A 376 -17.20 -13.20 1.28
C THR A 376 -15.81 -13.27 1.90
N TYR A 377 -14.91 -14.04 1.29
CA TYR A 377 -13.50 -14.09 1.64
C TYR A 377 -12.68 -13.24 0.66
N SER A 378 -11.87 -12.32 1.17
CA SER A 378 -10.99 -11.50 0.34
C SER A 378 -9.61 -11.34 0.93
N THR A 379 -8.62 -11.22 0.04
CA THR A 379 -7.25 -10.86 0.37
C THR A 379 -6.73 -9.85 -0.65
N CYS A 380 -5.64 -9.15 -0.30
CA CYS A 380 -4.87 -8.34 -1.25
C CYS A 380 -3.55 -9.02 -1.66
N THR A 381 -3.56 -10.35 -1.86
CA THR A 381 -2.40 -11.12 -2.33
C THR A 381 -2.72 -11.94 -3.58
N VAL A 382 -1.66 -12.32 -4.31
CA VAL A 382 -1.72 -13.15 -5.51
C VAL A 382 -1.35 -14.61 -5.24
N LEU A 383 -0.96 -14.94 -4.00
CA LEU A 383 -0.50 -16.27 -3.65
C LEU A 383 -1.68 -17.26 -3.55
N PRO A 384 -1.67 -18.40 -4.27
CA PRO A 384 -2.74 -19.38 -4.21
C PRO A 384 -2.93 -20.00 -2.82
N GLU A 385 -1.85 -20.11 -2.03
CA GLU A 385 -1.88 -20.60 -0.65
C GLU A 385 -2.71 -19.74 0.31
N GLU A 386 -2.88 -18.45 0.02
CA GLU A 386 -3.72 -17.52 0.77
C GLU A 386 -5.05 -17.25 0.05
N ASN A 387 -5.36 -17.98 -1.03
CA ASN A 387 -6.54 -17.72 -1.86
C ASN A 387 -7.28 -19.04 -2.16
N GLN A 388 -7.07 -19.62 -3.34
CA GLN A 388 -7.82 -20.78 -3.81
C GLN A 388 -7.69 -21.98 -2.87
N LYS A 389 -6.52 -22.18 -2.25
CA LYS A 389 -6.31 -23.29 -1.31
C LYS A 389 -7.15 -23.12 -0.04
N ILE A 390 -7.22 -21.91 0.53
CA ILE A 390 -8.06 -21.61 1.69
C ILE A 390 -9.53 -21.90 1.39
N VAL A 391 -10.06 -21.34 0.30
CA VAL A 391 -11.47 -21.52 -0.07
C VAL A 391 -11.79 -22.99 -0.37
N THR A 392 -10.91 -23.70 -1.08
CA THR A 392 -11.10 -25.13 -1.39
C THR A 392 -11.12 -25.98 -0.12
N ASP A 393 -10.19 -25.73 0.81
CA ASP A 393 -10.13 -26.46 2.08
C ASP A 393 -11.34 -26.15 2.96
N PHE A 394 -11.82 -24.91 2.98
CA PHE A 394 -13.01 -24.48 3.71
C PHE A 394 -14.27 -25.21 3.19
N LEU A 395 -14.55 -25.15 1.88
CA LEU A 395 -15.71 -25.82 1.27
C LEU A 395 -15.66 -27.36 1.39
N ARG A 396 -14.46 -27.93 1.54
CA ARG A 396 -14.34 -29.36 1.85
C ARG A 396 -14.83 -29.67 3.26
N ARG A 397 -14.59 -28.79 4.24
CA ARG A 397 -14.96 -28.97 5.66
C ARG A 397 -16.41 -28.56 5.97
N HIS A 398 -16.91 -27.52 5.31
CA HIS A 398 -18.23 -26.93 5.53
C HIS A 398 -19.18 -27.28 4.39
N LYS A 399 -19.98 -28.34 4.58
CA LYS A 399 -20.91 -28.88 3.54
C LYS A 399 -22.21 -28.10 3.40
N ASP A 400 -22.47 -27.21 4.35
CA ASP A 400 -23.53 -26.21 4.37
C ASP A 400 -23.18 -24.95 3.56
N PHE A 401 -21.95 -24.84 3.05
CA PHE A 401 -21.51 -23.79 2.15
C PHE A 401 -21.20 -24.35 0.76
N GLU A 402 -21.50 -23.54 -0.27
CA GLU A 402 -21.11 -23.78 -1.65
C GLU A 402 -20.51 -22.51 -2.27
N ALA A 403 -19.77 -22.67 -3.36
CA ALA A 403 -19.25 -21.53 -4.11
C ALA A 403 -20.42 -20.75 -4.73
N TYR A 404 -20.44 -19.44 -4.50
CA TYR A 404 -21.48 -18.56 -5.02
C TYR A 404 -21.03 -17.92 -6.34
N GLU A 405 -21.73 -18.23 -7.43
CA GLU A 405 -21.58 -17.54 -8.72
C GLU A 405 -22.66 -16.45 -8.82
N GLN A 406 -22.24 -15.19 -8.93
CA GLN A 406 -23.15 -14.09 -9.20
C GLN A 406 -23.61 -14.20 -10.67
N ALA A 407 -24.91 -14.43 -10.88
CA ALA A 407 -25.54 -14.54 -12.20
C ALA A 407 -25.57 -13.20 -12.96
#